data_AF-A0A6C0CL03-F1
#
_entry.id   AF-A0A6C0CL03-F1
#
_cell.length_a   1.000
_cell.length_b   1.000
_cell.length_c   1.000
_cell.angle_alpha   90.00
_cell.angle_beta   90.00
_cell.angle_gamma   90.00
#
_symmetry.space_group_name_H-M   'P 1'
#
loop_
_entity.id
_entity.type
_entity.pdbx_description
1 polymer ?
#
loop_
_entity_poly.entity_id
_entity_poly.type
_entity_poly.pdbx_seq_one_letter_code
_entity_poly.pdbx_strand_id
1 'polypeptide(L)'
;MSCPNNIIEKIEKAQDSYYEKNSKHVFFKNKQKLDCANYISNNMNLEELIQSTIVILPNTNKIYYNYLLFKLYANEKCFELLYIHMIKMIQTILMNYSTFEFHINLQTFSISACQRYYQLITSTLSSNQLYFDKMDKIVIYHTPNIIDSITRLLYNYVKNMLDKVEYVKEDSENRIKILFNIQ
;
A
#
# COMPACT_ATOMS: atom_id res chain seq x y z
N MET A 1 -15.85 -13.28 -0.26
CA MET A 1 -14.64 -12.50 0.05
C MET A 1 -13.65 -13.46 0.71
N SER A 2 -12.55 -13.79 0.05
CA SER A 2 -11.48 -14.58 0.65
C SER A 2 -10.81 -13.74 1.75
N CYS A 3 -10.73 -14.28 2.96
CA CYS A 3 -10.18 -13.58 4.12
C CYS A 3 -8.71 -13.15 3.89
N PRO A 4 -8.31 -11.93 4.29
CA PRO A 4 -6.91 -11.48 4.34
C PRO A 4 -5.98 -12.41 5.15
N ASN A 5 -6.53 -13.19 6.09
CA ASN A 5 -5.73 -14.08 6.93
C ASN A 5 -4.99 -15.17 6.14
N ASN A 6 -5.59 -15.73 5.08
CA ASN A 6 -4.97 -16.81 4.32
C ASN A 6 -3.75 -16.31 3.52
N ILE A 7 -3.80 -15.09 2.96
CA ILE A 7 -2.66 -14.55 2.21
C ILE A 7 -1.51 -14.16 3.14
N ILE A 8 -1.81 -13.62 4.32
CA ILE A 8 -0.80 -13.26 5.33
C ILE A 8 -0.08 -14.52 5.82
N GLU A 9 -0.81 -15.58 6.17
CA GLU A 9 -0.21 -16.86 6.60
C GLU A 9 0.67 -17.48 5.51
N LYS A 10 0.27 -17.40 4.22
CA LYS A 10 1.09 -17.86 3.10
C LYS A 10 2.39 -17.05 2.97
N ILE A 11 2.31 -15.73 3.17
CA ILE A 11 3.48 -14.84 3.12
C ILE A 11 4.43 -15.12 4.27
N GLU A 12 3.92 -15.30 5.49
CA GLU A 12 4.72 -15.65 6.67
C GLU A 12 5.47 -16.96 6.45
N LYS A 13 4.79 -18.01 5.97
CA LYS A 13 5.44 -19.30 5.62
C LYS A 13 6.54 -19.15 4.57
N ALA A 14 6.33 -18.31 3.57
CA ALA A 14 7.33 -18.05 2.53
C ALA A 14 8.54 -17.28 3.08
N GLN A 15 8.31 -16.34 4.01
CA GLN A 15 9.37 -15.63 4.73
C GLN A 15 10.19 -16.58 5.58
N ASP A 16 9.54 -17.39 6.41
CA ASP A 16 10.20 -18.38 7.27
C ASP A 16 11.05 -19.33 6.44
N SER A 17 10.50 -19.86 5.34
CA SER A 17 11.23 -20.73 4.40
C SER A 17 12.47 -20.07 3.80
N TYR A 18 12.42 -18.76 3.52
CA TYR A 18 13.58 -18.01 3.03
C TYR A 18 14.63 -17.84 4.13
N TYR A 19 14.22 -17.50 5.35
CA TYR A 19 15.13 -17.24 6.46
C TYR A 19 15.78 -18.51 7.02
N GLU A 20 15.08 -19.64 7.05
CA GLU A 20 15.64 -20.95 7.40
C GLU A 20 16.80 -21.33 6.46
N LYS A 21 16.66 -21.05 5.16
CA LYS A 21 17.66 -21.37 4.13
C LYS A 21 18.81 -20.37 4.05
N ASN A 22 18.66 -19.15 4.58
CA ASN A 22 19.61 -18.04 4.40
C ASN A 22 20.14 -17.48 5.73
N SER A 23 20.28 -18.33 6.74
CA SER A 23 20.63 -18.00 8.14
C SER A 23 21.91 -17.15 8.30
N LYS A 24 21.78 -15.81 8.23
CA LYS A 24 22.77 -14.84 8.74
C LYS A 24 22.11 -13.61 9.38
N HIS A 25 22.02 -13.70 10.72
CA HIS A 25 21.98 -12.69 11.79
C HIS A 25 21.45 -11.25 11.53
N VAL A 26 20.26 -10.99 12.11
CA VAL A 26 19.82 -9.87 13.00
C VAL A 26 20.00 -8.38 12.60
N PHE A 27 20.60 -8.04 11.45
CA PHE A 27 20.48 -6.68 10.90
C PHE A 27 19.99 -6.73 9.46
N PHE A 28 18.71 -6.40 9.24
CA PHE A 28 18.10 -6.40 7.92
C PHE A 28 18.77 -5.39 6.98
N LYS A 29 19.74 -5.85 6.19
CA LYS A 29 20.31 -5.04 5.11
C LYS A 29 19.25 -4.85 4.03
N ASN A 30 19.22 -3.67 3.39
CA ASN A 30 18.27 -3.36 2.30
C ASN A 30 18.23 -4.47 1.23
N LYS A 31 19.39 -5.08 0.94
CA LYS A 31 19.53 -6.22 0.03
C LYS A 31 18.74 -7.45 0.49
N GLN A 32 18.83 -7.87 1.75
CA GLN A 32 18.09 -9.03 2.27
C GLN A 32 16.57 -8.83 2.20
N LYS A 33 16.10 -7.59 2.45
CA LYS A 33 14.66 -7.27 2.31
C LYS A 33 14.19 -7.41 0.85
N LEU A 34 15.01 -6.96 -0.09
CA LEU A 34 14.72 -7.10 -1.52
C LEU A 34 14.79 -8.56 -1.98
N ASP A 35 15.80 -9.32 -1.53
CA ASP A 35 15.97 -10.73 -1.86
C ASP A 35 14.81 -11.59 -1.33
N CYS A 36 14.35 -11.32 -0.10
CA CYS A 36 13.16 -11.94 0.48
C CYS A 36 11.90 -11.58 -0.32
N ALA A 37 11.71 -10.30 -0.69
CA ALA A 37 10.59 -9.88 -1.52
C ALA A 37 10.58 -10.57 -2.90
N ASN A 38 11.74 -10.70 -3.53
CA ASN A 38 11.92 -11.44 -4.79
C ASN A 38 11.57 -12.93 -4.62
N TYR A 39 12.00 -13.55 -3.52
CA TYR A 39 11.65 -14.94 -3.22
C TYR A 39 10.13 -15.12 -3.12
N ILE A 40 9.45 -14.25 -2.37
CA ILE A 40 8.00 -14.31 -2.20
C ILE A 40 7.28 -14.11 -3.54
N SER A 41 7.63 -13.07 -4.31
CA SER A 41 6.97 -12.81 -5.60
C SER A 41 7.18 -13.91 -6.63
N ASN A 42 8.26 -14.70 -6.53
CA ASN A 42 8.55 -15.80 -7.44
C ASN A 42 7.89 -17.13 -7.01
N ASN A 43 7.53 -17.27 -5.72
CA ASN A 43 6.96 -18.51 -5.16
C ASN A 43 5.47 -18.40 -4.81
N MET A 44 4.88 -17.20 -4.94
CA MET A 44 3.45 -16.95 -4.73
C MET A 44 2.80 -16.37 -5.98
N ASN A 45 1.48 -16.49 -6.08
CA ASN A 45 0.73 -15.81 -7.13
C ASN A 45 0.74 -14.30 -6.88
N LEU A 46 1.53 -13.57 -7.68
CA LEU A 46 1.69 -12.12 -7.57
C LEU A 46 0.38 -11.36 -7.77
N GLU A 47 -0.53 -11.89 -8.58
CA GLU A 47 -1.85 -11.30 -8.77
C GLU A 47 -2.69 -11.39 -7.48
N GLU A 48 -2.67 -12.54 -6.79
CA GLU A 48 -3.35 -12.75 -5.50
C GLU A 48 -2.82 -11.76 -4.43
N LEU A 49 -1.50 -11.54 -4.42
CA LEU A 49 -0.85 -10.58 -3.51
C LEU A 49 -1.28 -9.13 -3.77
N ILE A 50 -1.33 -8.73 -5.04
CA ILE A 50 -1.74 -7.39 -5.46
C ILE A 50 -3.23 -7.15 -5.16
N GLN A 51 -4.08 -8.13 -5.50
CA GLN A 51 -5.51 -8.09 -5.21
C GLN A 51 -5.80 -8.01 -3.71
N SER A 52 -4.91 -8.54 -2.86
CA SER A 52 -5.03 -8.43 -1.40
C SER A 52 -4.47 -7.12 -0.83
N THR A 53 -3.59 -6.45 -1.57
CA THR A 53 -2.92 -5.21 -1.15
C THR A 53 -3.76 -3.98 -1.42
N ILE A 54 -4.51 -3.97 -2.52
CA ILE A 54 -5.41 -2.87 -2.88
C ILE A 54 -6.80 -3.45 -3.16
N VAL A 55 -7.77 -3.05 -2.35
CA VAL A 55 -9.14 -3.55 -2.42
C VAL A 55 -10.15 -2.41 -2.49
N ILE A 56 -11.24 -2.62 -3.22
CA ILE A 56 -12.45 -1.81 -3.10
C ILE A 56 -13.25 -2.35 -1.92
N LEU A 57 -13.72 -1.45 -1.05
CA LEU A 57 -14.65 -1.83 0.00
C LEU A 57 -16.06 -1.99 -0.58
N PRO A 58 -16.74 -3.14 -0.37
CA PRO A 58 -18.01 -3.43 -1.01
C PRO A 58 -19.07 -2.35 -0.77
N ASN A 59 -19.82 -2.01 -1.81
CA ASN A 59 -20.92 -1.02 -1.77
C ASN A 59 -20.49 0.37 -1.30
N THR A 60 -19.22 0.73 -1.52
CA THR A 60 -18.70 2.07 -1.23
C THR A 60 -17.84 2.58 -2.37
N ASN A 61 -17.50 3.86 -2.32
CA ASN A 61 -16.53 4.50 -3.18
C ASN A 61 -15.11 4.49 -2.59
N LYS A 62 -14.79 3.56 -1.70
CA LYS A 62 -13.55 3.56 -0.91
C LYS A 62 -12.58 2.50 -1.41
N ILE A 63 -11.34 2.92 -1.65
CA ILE A 63 -10.20 2.03 -1.88
C ILE A 63 -9.37 1.94 -0.62
N TYR A 64 -8.96 0.75 -0.24
CA TYR A 64 -7.99 0.52 0.84
C TYR A 64 -6.67 -0.03 0.29
N TYR A 65 -5.56 0.61 0.65
CA TYR A 65 -4.19 0.20 0.35
C TYR A 65 -3.47 -0.23 1.65
N ASN A 66 -2.90 -1.43 1.63
CA ASN A 66 -2.15 -1.97 2.75
C ASN A 66 -0.63 -1.98 2.50
N TYR A 67 0.09 -0.94 2.93
CA TYR A 67 1.55 -0.89 2.80
C TYR A 67 2.24 -2.05 3.53
N LEU A 68 1.70 -2.45 4.68
CA LEU A 68 2.28 -3.51 5.50
C LEU A 68 2.35 -4.83 4.72
N LEU A 69 1.37 -5.09 3.87
CA LEU A 69 1.33 -6.24 2.97
C LEU A 69 2.24 -6.03 1.76
N PHE A 70 2.13 -4.87 1.10
CA PHE A 70 2.92 -4.55 -0.10
C PHE A 70 4.42 -4.72 0.13
N LYS A 71 4.95 -4.17 1.22
CA LYS A 71 6.40 -4.16 1.49
C LYS A 71 7.02 -5.55 1.58
N LEU A 72 6.21 -6.59 1.81
CA LEU A 72 6.67 -7.97 1.97
C LEU A 72 7.12 -8.56 0.64
N TYR A 73 6.51 -8.16 -0.47
CA TYR A 73 6.80 -8.69 -1.81
C TYR A 73 7.21 -7.60 -2.82
N ALA A 74 7.20 -6.32 -2.44
CA ALA A 74 7.51 -5.20 -3.31
C ALA A 74 8.91 -5.29 -3.96
N ASN A 75 8.91 -5.42 -5.29
CA ASN A 75 10.06 -5.31 -6.17
C ASN A 75 9.63 -4.69 -7.52
N GLU A 76 10.59 -4.39 -8.39
CA GLU A 76 10.35 -3.69 -9.66
C GLU A 76 9.28 -4.36 -10.54
N LYS A 77 9.23 -5.71 -10.58
CA LYS A 77 8.22 -6.45 -11.36
C LYS A 77 6.79 -6.20 -10.85
N CYS A 78 6.64 -5.90 -9.58
CA CYS A 78 5.34 -5.69 -8.95
C CYS A 78 4.79 -4.29 -9.19
N PHE A 79 5.64 -3.32 -9.55
CA PHE A 79 5.29 -1.90 -9.57
C PHE A 79 4.27 -1.58 -10.65
N GLU A 80 4.49 -2.04 -11.87
CA GLU A 80 3.56 -1.85 -12.99
C GLU A 80 2.23 -2.58 -12.74
N LEU A 81 2.28 -3.81 -12.24
CA LEU A 81 1.07 -4.59 -11.95
C LEU A 81 0.23 -3.95 -10.84
N LEU A 82 0.86 -3.45 -9.77
CA LEU A 82 0.18 -2.75 -8.70
C LEU A 82 -0.47 -1.46 -9.23
N TYR A 83 0.26 -0.72 -10.06
CA TYR A 83 -0.22 0.50 -10.70
C TYR A 83 -1.47 0.23 -11.56
N ILE A 84 -1.39 -0.74 -12.48
CA ILE A 84 -2.51 -1.13 -13.36
C ILE A 84 -3.73 -1.54 -12.52
N HIS A 85 -3.50 -2.36 -11.48
CA HIS A 85 -4.58 -2.80 -10.59
C HIS A 85 -5.21 -1.62 -9.84
N MET A 86 -4.42 -0.70 -9.30
CA MET A 86 -4.92 0.50 -8.62
C MET A 86 -5.79 1.36 -9.54
N ILE A 87 -5.34 1.63 -10.77
CA ILE A 87 -6.11 2.41 -11.76
C ILE A 87 -7.41 1.70 -12.12
N LYS A 88 -7.38 0.37 -12.32
CA LYS A 88 -8.59 -0.42 -12.56
C LYS A 88 -9.58 -0.31 -11.40
N MET A 89 -9.12 -0.30 -10.15
CA MET A 89 -9.99 -0.13 -8.98
C MET A 89 -10.63 1.26 -8.96
N ILE A 90 -9.85 2.32 -9.22
CA ILE A 90 -10.37 3.70 -9.32
C ILE A 90 -11.42 3.80 -10.42
N GLN A 91 -11.12 3.31 -11.63
CA GLN A 91 -12.06 3.28 -12.73
C GLN A 91 -13.35 2.53 -12.37
N THR A 92 -13.23 1.39 -11.68
CA THR A 92 -14.38 0.60 -11.25
C THR A 92 -15.31 1.36 -10.31
N ILE A 93 -14.74 2.13 -9.38
CA ILE A 93 -15.53 3.01 -8.51
C ILE A 93 -16.16 4.12 -9.33
N LEU A 94 -15.39 4.79 -10.20
CA LEU A 94 -15.87 5.94 -10.97
C LEU A 94 -16.94 5.59 -12.03
N MET A 95 -17.15 4.31 -12.34
CA MET A 95 -18.30 3.87 -13.13
C MET A 95 -19.63 3.99 -12.36
N ASN A 96 -19.60 3.96 -11.03
CA ASN A 96 -20.78 3.91 -10.16
C ASN A 96 -20.90 5.11 -9.21
N TYR A 97 -19.80 5.82 -8.96
CA TYR A 97 -19.70 6.94 -8.04
C TYR A 97 -19.00 8.12 -8.73
N SER A 98 -19.35 9.36 -8.36
CA SER A 98 -18.73 10.56 -8.94
C SER A 98 -17.32 10.85 -8.43
N THR A 99 -17.01 10.33 -7.24
CA THR A 99 -15.74 10.51 -6.53
C THR A 99 -15.33 9.22 -5.82
N PHE A 100 -14.10 9.17 -5.34
CA PHE A 100 -13.60 8.07 -4.49
C PHE A 100 -12.84 8.60 -3.27
N GLU A 101 -12.76 7.78 -2.23
CA GLU A 101 -11.88 7.99 -1.07
C GLU A 101 -10.73 6.99 -1.09
N PHE A 102 -9.53 7.44 -0.71
CA PHE A 102 -8.35 6.60 -0.67
C PHE A 102 -7.85 6.41 0.78
N HIS A 103 -7.97 5.19 1.28
CA HIS A 103 -7.59 4.78 2.62
C HIS A 103 -6.24 4.06 2.56
N ILE A 104 -5.23 4.58 3.24
CA ILE A 104 -3.85 4.11 3.12
C ILE A 104 -3.33 3.74 4.50
N ASN A 105 -3.10 2.44 4.74
CA ASN A 105 -2.38 1.99 5.91
C ASN A 105 -0.87 2.12 5.68
N LEU A 106 -0.23 3.03 6.42
CA LEU A 106 1.22 3.29 6.37
C LEU A 106 1.98 2.68 7.56
N GLN A 107 1.44 1.68 8.24
CA GLN A 107 2.10 1.03 9.35
C GLN A 107 3.50 0.57 8.94
N THR A 108 4.52 0.97 9.72
CA THR A 108 5.96 0.76 9.46
C THR A 108 6.57 1.52 8.26
N PHE A 109 5.83 2.41 7.60
CA PHE A 109 6.36 3.24 6.53
C PHE A 109 7.40 4.23 7.09
N SER A 110 8.54 4.32 6.41
CA SER A 110 9.70 5.12 6.84
C SER A 110 10.21 5.99 5.70
N ILE A 111 11.06 6.96 6.00
CA ILE A 111 11.69 7.79 4.97
C ILE A 111 12.51 6.95 3.98
N SER A 112 13.18 5.89 4.45
CA SER A 112 13.94 4.98 3.57
C SER A 112 13.01 4.16 2.66
N ALA A 113 11.81 3.81 3.13
CA ALA A 113 10.80 3.19 2.26
C ALA A 113 10.30 4.18 1.21
N CYS A 114 10.02 5.43 1.60
CA CYS A 114 9.63 6.49 0.67
C CYS A 114 10.68 6.71 -0.43
N GLN A 115 11.96 6.78 -0.06
CA GLN A 115 13.07 6.90 -1.01
C GLN A 115 13.16 5.67 -1.94
N ARG A 116 13.04 4.46 -1.39
CA ARG A 116 13.08 3.21 -2.16
C ARG A 116 11.98 3.16 -3.23
N TYR A 117 10.78 3.62 -2.90
CA TYR A 117 9.61 3.59 -3.78
C TYR A 117 9.33 4.95 -4.46
N TYR A 118 10.27 5.89 -4.40
CA TYR A 118 10.04 7.26 -4.84
C TYR A 118 9.59 7.35 -6.30
N GLN A 119 10.25 6.62 -7.20
CA GLN A 119 9.89 6.60 -8.62
C GLN A 119 8.46 6.09 -8.83
N LEU A 120 8.07 4.99 -8.18
CA LEU A 120 6.71 4.45 -8.25
C LEU A 120 5.67 5.46 -7.74
N ILE A 121 5.93 6.08 -6.57
CA ILE A 121 5.01 7.04 -5.96
C ILE A 121 4.83 8.26 -6.89
N THR A 122 5.94 8.85 -7.33
CA THR A 122 5.92 10.06 -8.17
C THR A 122 5.34 9.82 -9.55
N SER A 123 5.68 8.71 -10.22
CA SER A 123 5.12 8.37 -11.54
C SER A 123 3.61 8.13 -11.47
N THR A 124 3.15 7.47 -10.39
CA THR A 124 1.73 7.25 -10.13
C THR A 124 1.00 8.58 -9.95
N LEU A 125 1.54 9.47 -9.13
CA LEU A 125 0.94 10.78 -8.85
C LEU A 125 0.92 11.68 -10.10
N SER A 126 2.00 11.75 -10.87
CA SER A 126 2.10 12.64 -12.03
C SER A 126 1.25 12.20 -13.22
N SER A 127 1.10 10.89 -13.43
CA SER A 127 0.46 10.35 -14.64
C SER A 127 -1.07 10.29 -14.54
N ASN A 128 -1.64 10.61 -13.38
CA ASN A 128 -3.04 10.31 -13.05
C ASN A 128 -3.80 11.50 -12.44
N GLN A 129 -3.38 12.72 -12.77
CA GLN A 129 -4.01 13.93 -12.23
C GLN A 129 -5.54 13.93 -12.41
N LEU A 130 -6.04 13.50 -13.58
CA LEU A 130 -7.48 13.40 -13.87
C LEU A 130 -8.25 12.51 -12.87
N TYR A 131 -7.63 11.42 -12.41
CA TYR A 131 -8.23 10.59 -11.38
C TYR A 131 -8.18 11.29 -10.02
N PHE A 132 -7.05 11.89 -9.66
CA PHE A 132 -6.92 12.55 -8.36
C PHE A 132 -7.78 13.81 -8.20
N ASP A 133 -8.20 14.42 -9.30
CA ASP A 133 -9.21 15.49 -9.28
C ASP A 133 -10.59 14.96 -8.84
N LYS A 134 -10.87 13.67 -9.05
CA LYS A 134 -12.07 12.95 -8.58
C LYS A 134 -11.91 12.31 -7.19
N MET A 135 -10.74 12.46 -6.57
CA MET A 135 -10.52 11.99 -5.20
C MET A 135 -11.12 12.99 -4.23
N ASP A 136 -12.03 12.54 -3.38
CA ASP A 136 -12.70 13.38 -2.38
C ASP A 136 -11.86 13.49 -1.10
N LYS A 137 -11.28 12.36 -0.68
CA LYS A 137 -10.60 12.24 0.60
C LYS A 137 -9.45 11.25 0.54
N ILE A 138 -8.39 11.53 1.30
CA ILE A 138 -7.32 10.60 1.61
C ILE A 138 -7.31 10.38 3.12
N VAL A 139 -7.32 9.14 3.59
CA VAL A 139 -7.16 8.82 5.01
C VAL A 139 -5.87 8.05 5.19
N ILE A 140 -4.92 8.62 5.92
CA ILE A 140 -3.63 7.99 6.23
C ILE A 140 -3.71 7.38 7.62
N TYR A 141 -3.72 6.05 7.69
CA TYR A 141 -3.66 5.29 8.92
C TYR A 141 -2.21 5.02 9.32
N HIS A 142 -2.01 4.87 10.63
CA HIS A 142 -0.71 4.70 11.26
C HIS A 142 0.27 5.77 10.82
N THR A 143 -0.20 7.02 10.83
CA THR A 143 0.56 8.18 10.36
C THR A 143 1.96 8.20 11.02
N PRO A 144 3.05 8.11 10.25
CA PRO A 144 4.38 8.04 10.80
C PRO A 144 4.80 9.39 11.39
N ASN A 145 5.62 9.39 12.44
CA ASN A 145 6.18 10.63 13.03
C ASN A 145 6.97 11.48 12.02
N ILE A 146 7.43 10.86 10.93
CA ILE A 146 8.22 11.49 9.87
C ILE A 146 7.36 11.97 8.69
N ILE A 147 6.04 12.07 8.85
CA ILE A 147 5.11 12.43 7.77
C ILE A 147 5.45 13.80 7.17
N ASP A 148 5.80 14.81 7.97
CA ASP A 148 6.18 16.14 7.46
C ASP A 148 7.41 16.09 6.56
N SER A 149 8.35 15.18 6.85
CA SER A 149 9.54 14.97 6.03
C SER A 149 9.19 14.24 4.73
N ILE A 150 8.27 13.27 4.77
CA ILE A 150 7.72 12.64 3.55
C ILE A 150 6.98 13.66 2.69
N THR A 151 6.11 14.47 3.29
CA THR A 151 5.33 15.48 2.59
C THR A 151 6.23 16.51 1.92
N ARG A 152 7.30 16.95 2.60
CA ARG A 152 8.31 17.84 1.98
C ARG A 152 9.03 17.18 0.81
N LEU A 153 9.41 15.91 0.96
CA LEU A 153 10.07 15.15 -0.11
C LEU A 153 9.17 14.99 -1.35
N LEU A 154 7.86 14.84 -1.15
CA LEU A 154 6.88 14.61 -2.21
C LEU A 154 6.09 15.87 -2.60
N TYR A 155 6.44 17.05 -2.07
CA TYR A 155 5.57 18.24 -2.06
C TYR A 155 5.02 18.61 -3.43
N ASN A 156 5.88 18.60 -4.46
CA ASN A 156 5.48 18.95 -5.83
C ASN A 156 4.39 18.04 -6.41
N TYR A 157 4.25 16.82 -5.89
CA TYR A 157 3.28 15.83 -6.34
C TYR A 157 2.02 15.79 -5.49
N VAL A 158 2.11 16.18 -4.21
CA VAL A 158 0.98 16.04 -3.25
C VAL A 158 0.32 17.36 -2.87
N LYS A 159 0.93 18.51 -3.16
CA LYS A 159 0.47 19.84 -2.69
C LYS A 159 -1.01 20.14 -2.97
N ASN A 160 -1.55 19.66 -4.10
CA ASN A 160 -2.94 19.90 -4.51
C ASN A 160 -3.96 18.95 -3.86
N MET A 161 -3.50 18.05 -3.00
CA MET A 161 -4.33 17.04 -2.33
C MET A 161 -4.24 17.13 -0.81
N LEU A 162 -3.37 18.00 -0.27
CA LEU A 162 -3.09 18.08 1.17
C LEU A 162 -4.31 18.49 1.99
N ASP A 163 -5.20 19.30 1.41
CA ASP A 163 -6.48 19.71 1.99
C ASP A 163 -7.49 18.56 2.09
N LYS A 164 -7.29 17.49 1.31
CA LYS A 164 -8.12 16.26 1.33
C LYS A 164 -7.60 15.20 2.31
N VAL A 165 -6.47 15.44 2.97
CA VAL A 165 -5.81 14.42 3.81
C VAL A 165 -6.29 14.49 5.26
N GLU A 166 -6.79 13.36 5.75
CA GLU A 166 -7.00 13.08 7.16
C GLU A 166 -5.89 12.17 7.69
N TYR A 167 -5.19 12.62 8.73
CA TYR A 167 -4.15 11.85 9.40
C TYR A 167 -4.70 11.14 10.64
N VAL A 168 -4.59 9.81 10.67
CA VAL A 168 -4.97 8.97 11.80
C VAL A 168 -3.72 8.27 12.33
N LYS A 169 -3.42 8.46 13.62
CA LYS A 169 -2.23 7.88 14.26
C LYS A 169 -2.59 6.86 15.33
N GLU A 170 -3.18 7.32 16.42
CA GLU A 170 -3.44 6.49 17.61
C GLU A 170 -4.64 5.56 17.40
N ASP A 171 -5.72 6.04 16.79
CA ASP A 171 -6.96 5.28 16.59
C ASP A 171 -7.00 4.45 15.29
N SER A 172 -5.84 4.26 14.66
CA SER A 172 -5.74 3.67 13.32
C SER A 172 -6.39 2.29 13.24
N GLU A 173 -6.10 1.42 14.20
CA GLU A 173 -6.62 0.04 14.23
C GLU A 173 -8.15 0.01 14.32
N ASN A 174 -8.73 0.78 15.23
CA ASN A 174 -10.18 0.81 15.41
C ASN A 174 -10.87 1.39 14.18
N ARG A 175 -10.33 2.46 13.58
CA ARG A 175 -10.91 3.04 12.37
C ARG A 175 -10.79 2.11 11.17
N ILE A 176 -9.72 1.32 11.06
CA ILE A 176 -9.63 0.27 10.04
C ILE A 176 -10.66 -0.83 10.30
N LYS A 177 -10.84 -1.29 11.55
CA LYS A 177 -11.89 -2.27 11.87
C LYS A 177 -13.28 -1.78 11.49
N ILE A 178 -13.62 -0.54 11.85
CA ILE A 178 -14.87 0.12 11.48
C ILE A 178 -15.00 0.21 9.96
N LEU A 179 -13.93 0.61 9.26
CA LEU A 179 -13.90 0.72 7.80
C LEU A 179 -14.27 -0.62 7.12
N PHE A 180 -13.83 -1.74 7.68
CA PHE A 180 -14.11 -3.08 7.17
C PHE A 180 -15.37 -3.74 7.78
N ASN A 181 -16.11 -3.04 8.65
CA ASN A 181 -17.21 -3.61 9.43
C ASN A 181 -16.81 -4.87 10.23
N ILE A 182 -15.58 -4.90 10.73
CA ILE A 182 -15.06 -5.98 11.57
C ILE A 182 -15.39 -5.61 13.02
N GLN A 183 -16.28 -6.38 13.65
CA GLN A 183 -16.65 -6.27 15.06
C GLN A 183 -15.54 -6.81 15.97
#